data_AF-A0A8S8YKX1-F1
#
_entry.id   AF-A0A8S8YKX1-F1
#
_cell.length_a   1.000
_cell.length_b   1.000
_cell.length_c   1.000
_cell.angle_alpha   90.00
_cell.angle_beta   90.00
_cell.angle_gamma   90.00
#
_symmetry.space_group_name_H-M   'P 1'
#
loop_
_entity.id
_entity.type
_entity.pdbx_description
1 polymer ?
#
loop_
_entity_poly.entity_id
_entity_poly.type
_entity_poly.pdbx_seq_one_letter_code
_entity_poly.pdbx_strand_id
1 'polypeptide(L)'
;MTIIDPDIRKAETLPSRFYTDSNVLDEILYSFGNHWHFAAHRSQLCGVYPIDTSLREPMVLTLEGDDVHCISNVCTHRGMLVCSEPSESRRLQCPYHGRTFDLDGRFRSMPEFSEVENFPTENDHLTQFPLAEWKGLLFNTITADNFEGFIEAVDARVGWLDIENFSHDITRHRSYTIDSNWALYVDNYLEGFHIPFVHGDLHQVLDYDGYRTELFEGGVLQIGIANEGKALF
;
A
#
# COMPACT_ATOMS: atom_id res chain seq x y z
N MET A 1 -20.81 -14.23 -12.51
CA MET A 1 -20.60 -15.67 -12.27
C MET A 1 -19.39 -15.78 -11.37
N THR A 2 -19.55 -16.29 -10.16
CA THR A 2 -18.43 -16.62 -9.28
C THR A 2 -17.59 -17.70 -9.96
N ILE A 3 -16.31 -17.42 -10.18
CA ILE A 3 -15.38 -18.36 -10.83
C ILE A 3 -15.04 -19.53 -9.90
N ILE A 4 -15.13 -19.31 -8.58
CA ILE A 4 -14.85 -20.28 -7.53
C ILE A 4 -16.16 -20.76 -6.90
N ASP A 5 -16.32 -22.08 -6.76
CA ASP A 5 -17.47 -22.67 -6.05
C ASP A 5 -17.35 -22.39 -4.54
N PRO A 6 -18.39 -21.87 -3.87
CA PRO A 6 -18.35 -21.63 -2.43
C PRO A 6 -18.26 -22.92 -1.59
N ASP A 7 -18.63 -24.08 -2.15
CA ASP A 7 -18.39 -25.38 -1.53
C ASP A 7 -16.95 -25.82 -1.81
N ILE A 8 -16.09 -25.72 -0.80
CA ILE A 8 -14.66 -26.09 -0.89
C ILE A 8 -14.43 -27.50 -1.45
N ARG A 9 -15.40 -28.42 -1.31
CA ARG A 9 -15.31 -29.78 -1.85
C ARG A 9 -15.43 -29.85 -3.38
N LYS A 10 -15.86 -28.75 -4.00
CA LYS A 10 -16.06 -28.57 -5.44
C LYS A 10 -15.22 -27.42 -6.01
N ALA A 11 -14.62 -26.62 -5.14
CA ALA A 11 -13.79 -25.50 -5.55
C ALA A 11 -12.55 -26.00 -6.30
N GLU A 12 -12.17 -25.24 -7.33
CA GLU A 12 -10.94 -25.42 -8.09
C GLU A 12 -10.17 -24.10 -8.04
N THR A 13 -8.86 -24.16 -8.23
CA THR A 13 -8.05 -22.95 -8.40
C THR A 13 -8.51 -22.16 -9.63
N LEU A 14 -8.16 -20.87 -9.68
CA LEU A 14 -8.43 -20.06 -10.87
C LEU A 14 -7.79 -20.68 -12.11
N PRO A 15 -8.41 -20.54 -13.30
CA PRO A 15 -7.84 -21.07 -14.53
C PRO A 15 -6.50 -20.38 -14.83
N SER A 16 -5.54 -21.11 -15.42
CA SER A 16 -4.17 -20.62 -15.66
C SER A 16 -4.08 -19.24 -16.32
N ARG A 17 -5.02 -18.92 -17.24
CA ARG A 17 -5.12 -17.61 -17.89
C ARG A 17 -5.22 -16.43 -16.92
N PHE A 18 -5.77 -16.62 -15.73
CA PHE A 18 -5.83 -15.58 -14.69
C PHE A 18 -4.42 -15.12 -14.28
N TYR A 19 -3.48 -16.07 -14.24
CA TYR A 19 -2.11 -15.79 -13.83
C TYR A 19 -1.21 -15.37 -14.98
N THR A 20 -1.52 -15.77 -16.22
CA THR A 20 -0.62 -15.63 -17.39
C THR A 20 -1.08 -14.64 -18.46
N ASP A 21 -2.37 -14.26 -18.50
CA ASP A 21 -2.89 -13.32 -19.50
C ASP A 21 -2.68 -11.87 -19.05
N SER A 22 -1.88 -11.12 -19.80
CA SER A 22 -1.56 -9.72 -19.49
C SER A 22 -2.78 -8.81 -19.50
N ASN A 23 -3.79 -9.08 -20.35
CA ASN A 23 -5.00 -8.25 -20.40
C ASN A 23 -5.84 -8.43 -19.14
N VAL A 24 -5.91 -9.67 -18.63
CA VAL A 24 -6.60 -9.97 -17.37
C VAL A 24 -5.88 -9.30 -16.20
N LEU A 25 -4.54 -9.36 -16.18
CA LEU A 25 -3.75 -8.67 -15.17
C LEU A 25 -3.97 -7.14 -15.22
N ASP A 26 -3.90 -6.53 -16.40
CA ASP A 26 -4.12 -5.09 -16.57
C ASP A 26 -5.50 -4.67 -16.05
N GLU A 27 -6.57 -5.39 -16.39
CA GLU A 27 -7.93 -5.13 -15.91
C GLU A 27 -8.01 -5.17 -14.37
N ILE A 28 -7.38 -6.19 -13.75
CA ILE A 28 -7.33 -6.32 -12.29
C ILE A 28 -6.56 -5.14 -11.68
N LEU A 29 -5.40 -4.78 -12.22
CA LEU A 29 -4.58 -3.69 -11.70
C LEU A 29 -5.30 -2.33 -11.80
N TYR A 30 -6.12 -2.09 -12.83
CA TYR A 30 -6.95 -0.88 -12.88
C TYR A 30 -7.97 -0.81 -11.73
N SER A 31 -8.46 -1.96 -11.26
CA SER A 31 -9.40 -2.00 -10.14
C SER A 31 -8.73 -1.71 -8.78
N PHE A 32 -7.40 -1.77 -8.69
CA PHE A 32 -6.69 -1.51 -7.42
C PHE A 32 -6.91 -0.09 -6.93
N GLY A 33 -7.09 0.88 -7.84
CA GLY A 33 -7.41 2.27 -7.51
C GLY A 33 -8.67 2.44 -6.66
N ASN A 34 -9.57 1.46 -6.66
CA ASN A 34 -10.82 1.47 -5.92
C ASN A 34 -10.71 0.78 -4.54
N HIS A 35 -9.50 0.46 -4.08
CA HIS A 35 -9.25 -0.18 -2.78
C HIS A 35 -8.20 0.59 -1.99
N TRP A 36 -8.17 0.40 -0.67
CA TRP A 36 -7.14 0.98 0.22
C TRP A 36 -5.88 0.11 0.20
N HIS A 37 -4.72 0.77 0.07
CA HIS A 37 -3.41 0.12 0.05
C HIS A 37 -2.54 0.66 1.16
N PHE A 38 -1.73 -0.21 1.77
CA PHE A 38 -0.70 0.25 2.68
C PHE A 38 0.32 1.10 1.92
N ALA A 39 0.56 2.32 2.40
CA ALA A 39 1.43 3.30 1.77
C ALA A 39 2.81 3.36 2.45
N ALA A 40 2.81 3.57 3.77
CA ALA A 40 4.02 3.67 4.58
C ALA A 40 3.67 3.60 6.08
N HIS A 41 4.67 3.36 6.92
CA HIS A 41 4.58 3.72 8.34
C HIS A 41 4.93 5.21 8.52
N ARG A 42 4.21 5.92 9.40
CA ARG A 42 4.38 7.35 9.66
C ARG A 42 5.82 7.73 10.01
N SER A 43 6.52 6.88 10.76
CA SER A 43 7.93 7.11 11.14
C SER A 43 8.91 7.11 9.96
N GLN A 44 8.49 6.72 8.75
CA GLN A 44 9.30 6.81 7.54
C GLN A 44 9.30 8.22 6.94
N LEU A 45 8.36 9.09 7.34
CA LEU A 45 8.23 10.43 6.81
C LEU A 45 9.17 11.38 7.56
N CYS A 46 10.09 12.00 6.82
CA CYS A 46 10.96 13.08 7.31
C CYS A 46 10.65 14.44 6.67
N GLY A 47 9.64 14.51 5.81
CA GLY A 47 9.19 15.72 5.10
C GLY A 47 8.49 15.36 3.80
N VAL A 48 9.18 14.68 2.89
CA VAL A 48 8.67 14.20 1.61
C VAL A 48 9.12 12.75 1.41
N TYR A 49 8.20 11.86 1.04
CA TYR A 49 8.44 10.43 0.92
C TYR A 49 7.69 9.88 -0.31
N PRO A 50 8.36 9.60 -1.45
CA PRO A 50 7.71 8.96 -2.59
C PRO A 50 7.29 7.55 -2.20
N ILE A 51 6.07 7.15 -2.56
CA ILE A 51 5.55 5.81 -2.24
C ILE A 51 5.58 4.92 -3.48
N ASP A 52 6.02 3.68 -3.30
CA ASP A 52 5.89 2.63 -4.30
C ASP A 52 4.47 2.06 -4.22
N THR A 53 3.75 2.10 -5.33
CA THR A 53 2.32 1.74 -5.34
C THR A 53 1.94 1.03 -6.63
N SER A 54 1.06 0.03 -6.49
CA SER A 54 0.48 -0.69 -7.64
C SER A 54 -0.68 0.06 -8.30
N LEU A 55 -0.96 1.29 -7.86
CA LEU A 55 -2.07 2.12 -8.32
C LEU A 55 -1.86 2.76 -9.71
N ARG A 56 -0.71 2.52 -10.36
CA ARG A 56 -0.33 3.11 -11.68
C ARG A 56 -0.35 4.64 -11.73
N GLU A 57 -0.34 5.29 -10.57
CA GLU A 57 -0.24 6.72 -10.39
C GLU A 57 0.93 6.98 -9.43
N PRO A 58 2.01 7.67 -9.86
CA PRO A 58 3.10 8.02 -8.96
C PRO A 58 2.59 8.98 -7.88
N MET A 59 2.74 8.60 -6.62
CA MET A 59 2.30 9.38 -5.48
C MET A 59 3.46 9.69 -4.53
N VAL A 60 3.30 10.74 -3.74
CA VAL A 60 4.25 11.16 -2.72
C VAL A 60 3.49 11.54 -1.46
N LEU A 61 3.98 11.05 -0.32
CA LEU A 61 3.53 11.47 0.99
C LEU A 61 4.34 12.68 1.44
N THR A 62 3.68 13.68 2.00
CA THR A 62 4.33 14.85 2.60
C THR A 62 3.91 15.00 4.05
N LEU A 63 4.80 15.54 4.88
CA LEU A 63 4.57 15.81 6.30
C LEU A 63 4.70 17.31 6.55
N GLU A 64 3.59 17.97 6.90
CA GLU A 64 3.54 19.38 7.29
C GLU A 64 3.10 19.50 8.75
N GLY A 65 4.08 19.67 9.65
CA GLY A 65 3.79 19.58 11.09
C GLY A 65 3.37 18.15 11.46
N ASP A 66 2.12 17.99 11.90
CA ASP A 66 1.53 16.68 12.18
C ASP A 66 0.61 16.19 11.04
N ASP A 67 0.34 17.02 10.04
CA ASP A 67 -0.54 16.68 8.93
C ASP A 67 0.24 15.92 7.85
N VAL A 68 -0.36 14.85 7.34
CA VAL A 68 0.19 14.06 6.23
C VAL A 68 -0.72 14.21 5.02
N HIS A 69 -0.14 14.48 3.86
CA HIS A 69 -0.87 14.51 2.60
C HIS A 69 -0.39 13.41 1.67
N CYS A 70 -1.28 12.91 0.82
CA CYS A 70 -0.95 12.05 -0.31
C CYS A 70 -1.30 12.79 -1.59
N ILE A 71 -0.29 13.07 -2.41
CA ILE A 71 -0.45 13.89 -3.61
C ILE A 71 0.23 13.24 -4.81
N SER A 72 -0.15 13.67 -6.01
CA SER A 72 0.53 13.23 -7.23
C SER A 72 1.98 13.65 -7.20
N ASN A 73 2.86 12.70 -7.49
CA ASN A 73 4.28 12.94 -7.68
C ASN A 73 4.60 13.40 -9.11
N VAL A 74 3.58 13.73 -9.92
CA VAL A 74 3.72 14.10 -11.32
C VAL A 74 3.50 15.61 -11.50
N CYS A 75 4.52 16.32 -11.95
CA CYS A 75 4.44 17.76 -12.18
C CYS A 75 3.40 18.11 -13.25
N THR A 76 2.46 18.98 -12.91
CA THR A 76 1.39 19.48 -13.79
C THR A 76 1.87 20.28 -15.00
N HIS A 77 3.16 20.60 -15.10
CA HIS A 77 3.71 21.26 -16.30
C HIS A 77 3.91 20.28 -17.47
N ARG A 78 4.77 19.27 -17.31
CA ARG A 78 5.16 18.32 -18.38
C ARG A 78 5.40 16.90 -17.87
N GLY A 79 4.79 16.53 -16.74
CA GLY A 79 4.77 15.15 -16.25
C GLY A 79 6.07 14.64 -15.62
N MET A 80 7.02 15.51 -15.29
CA MET A 80 8.24 15.09 -14.59
C MET A 80 7.92 14.72 -13.14
N LEU A 81 8.54 13.65 -12.63
CA LEU A 81 8.47 13.32 -11.21
C LEU A 81 9.03 14.46 -10.37
N VAL A 82 8.29 14.87 -9.33
CA VAL A 82 8.67 16.01 -8.48
C VAL A 82 9.65 15.58 -7.39
N CYS A 83 9.54 14.34 -6.92
CA CYS A 83 10.38 13.73 -5.91
C CYS A 83 10.73 12.30 -6.29
N SER A 84 12.01 11.96 -6.34
CA SER A 84 12.45 10.58 -6.64
C SER A 84 12.98 9.84 -5.41
N GLU A 85 13.32 10.57 -4.34
CA GLU A 85 13.91 10.02 -3.12
C GLU A 85 13.36 10.73 -1.89
N PRO A 86 13.22 10.04 -0.74
CA PRO A 86 12.83 10.67 0.51
C PRO A 86 13.74 11.86 0.88
N SER A 87 13.16 12.93 1.42
CA SER A 87 13.93 14.10 1.85
C SER A 87 13.21 14.93 2.92
N GLU A 88 13.97 15.75 3.65
CA GLU A 88 13.46 16.71 4.65
C GLU A 88 12.99 18.03 4.01
N SER A 89 12.67 18.01 2.72
CA SER A 89 12.28 19.22 1.98
C SER A 89 10.98 19.80 2.53
N ARG A 90 10.94 21.12 2.73
CA ARG A 90 9.73 21.86 3.17
C ARG A 90 8.89 22.40 2.01
N ARG A 91 9.19 21.96 0.80
CA ARG A 91 8.52 22.30 -0.45
C ARG A 91 8.90 21.29 -1.51
N LEU A 92 8.07 21.19 -2.53
CA LEU A 92 8.33 20.36 -3.69
C LEU A 92 8.81 21.24 -4.84
N GLN A 93 9.91 20.85 -5.48
CA GLN A 93 10.45 21.57 -6.63
C GLN A 93 10.70 20.60 -7.77
N CYS A 94 9.98 20.77 -8.87
CA CYS A 94 10.15 19.97 -10.06
C CYS A 94 11.57 20.17 -10.63
N PRO A 95 12.36 19.09 -10.81
CA PRO A 95 13.74 19.18 -11.27
C PRO A 95 13.85 19.61 -12.74
N TYR A 96 12.75 19.62 -13.51
CA TYR A 96 12.80 19.93 -14.93
C TYR A 96 12.89 21.44 -15.20
N HIS A 97 11.97 22.23 -14.63
CA HIS A 97 11.88 23.67 -14.90
C HIS A 97 11.70 24.51 -13.63
N GLY A 98 11.86 23.91 -12.45
CA GLY A 98 11.80 24.63 -11.19
C GLY A 98 10.41 25.06 -10.74
N ARG A 99 9.32 24.51 -11.32
CA ARG A 99 7.96 24.66 -10.78
C ARG A 99 7.94 24.22 -9.33
N THR A 100 7.43 25.04 -8.42
CA THR A 100 7.35 24.72 -7.00
C THR A 100 5.92 24.57 -6.51
N PHE A 101 5.76 23.68 -5.52
CA PHE A 101 4.51 23.41 -4.84
C PHE A 101 4.77 23.39 -3.32
N ASP A 102 3.76 23.77 -2.55
CA ASP A 102 3.76 23.55 -1.10
C ASP A 102 3.52 22.06 -0.78
N LEU A 103 3.64 21.67 0.49
CA LEU A 103 3.55 20.26 0.90
C LEU A 103 2.13 19.71 0.76
N ASP A 104 1.11 20.56 0.79
CA ASP A 104 -0.28 20.24 0.43
C ASP A 104 -0.52 20.26 -1.10
N GLY A 105 0.53 20.22 -1.92
CA GLY A 105 0.42 20.14 -3.38
C GLY A 105 -0.04 21.42 -4.07
N ARG A 106 -0.36 22.50 -3.35
CA ARG A 106 -0.73 23.77 -3.98
C ARG A 106 0.42 24.33 -4.79
N PHE A 107 0.09 24.79 -5.99
CA PHE A 107 1.03 25.52 -6.84
C PHE A 107 1.50 26.78 -6.13
N ARG A 108 2.82 27.00 -6.16
CA ARG A 108 3.43 28.17 -5.55
C ARG A 108 4.09 29.10 -6.55
N SER A 109 4.93 28.58 -7.44
CA SER A 109 5.61 29.41 -8.43
C SER A 109 6.09 28.62 -9.64
N MET A 110 6.26 29.34 -10.74
CA MET A 110 6.88 28.86 -11.97
C MET A 110 7.83 29.95 -12.49
N PRO A 111 9.11 29.63 -12.74
CA PRO A 111 10.03 30.58 -13.37
C PRO A 111 9.52 31.06 -14.73
N GLU A 112 9.78 32.32 -15.08
CA GLU A 112 9.41 32.94 -16.38
C GLU A 112 7.90 33.01 -16.69
N PHE A 113 7.03 32.90 -15.68
CA PHE A 113 5.56 32.89 -15.85
C PHE A 113 4.86 34.18 -15.36
N SER A 114 5.60 35.25 -15.03
CA SER A 114 5.04 36.47 -14.44
C SER A 114 4.09 37.25 -15.35
N GLU A 115 4.22 37.11 -16.67
CA GLU A 115 3.40 37.81 -17.67
C GLU A 115 2.28 36.92 -18.24
N VAL A 116 2.17 35.67 -17.79
CA VAL A 116 1.15 34.74 -18.31
C VAL A 116 -0.21 35.13 -17.76
N GLU A 117 -1.14 35.44 -18.66
CA GLU A 117 -2.53 35.75 -18.29
C GLU A 117 -3.27 34.48 -17.83
N ASN A 118 -4.16 34.64 -16.84
CA ASN A 118 -4.99 33.55 -16.31
C ASN A 118 -4.19 32.37 -15.72
N PHE A 119 -3.05 32.67 -15.10
CA PHE A 119 -2.17 31.69 -14.47
C PHE A 119 -1.73 32.17 -13.06
N PRO A 120 -1.65 31.28 -12.06
CA PRO A 120 -2.02 29.86 -12.07
C PRO A 120 -3.55 29.65 -12.01
N THR A 121 -3.98 28.42 -12.29
CA THR A 121 -5.35 27.94 -12.07
C THR A 121 -5.37 26.79 -11.07
N GLU A 122 -6.55 26.33 -10.66
CA GLU A 122 -6.69 25.13 -9.81
C GLU A 122 -6.04 23.88 -10.44
N ASN A 123 -6.01 23.78 -11.77
CA ASN A 123 -5.37 22.66 -12.48
C ASN A 123 -3.84 22.69 -12.42
N ASP A 124 -3.25 23.79 -11.91
CA ASP A 124 -1.81 23.87 -11.70
C ASP A 124 -1.37 23.23 -10.37
N HIS A 125 -2.30 22.98 -9.44
CA HIS A 125 -2.04 22.26 -8.20
C HIS A 125 -1.79 20.77 -8.47
N LEU A 126 -1.02 20.11 -7.61
CA LEU A 126 -0.89 18.64 -7.64
C LEU A 126 -2.20 18.02 -7.16
N THR A 127 -2.64 16.96 -7.83
CA THR A 127 -3.82 16.19 -7.44
C THR A 127 -3.65 15.64 -6.02
N GLN A 128 -4.68 15.81 -5.19
CA GLN A 128 -4.78 15.18 -3.86
C GLN A 128 -5.40 13.80 -3.98
N PHE A 129 -4.91 12.85 -3.20
CA PHE A 129 -5.45 11.50 -3.09
C PHE A 129 -5.93 11.22 -1.66
N PRO A 130 -6.99 10.41 -1.48
CA PRO A 130 -7.42 10.03 -0.15
C PRO A 130 -6.30 9.31 0.61
N LEU A 131 -6.15 9.68 1.87
CA LEU A 131 -5.19 9.13 2.81
C LEU A 131 -5.90 8.89 4.14
N ALA A 132 -5.61 7.77 4.77
CA ALA A 132 -6.06 7.45 6.12
C ALA A 132 -4.90 6.93 6.96
N GLU A 133 -5.00 7.10 8.27
CA GLU A 133 -4.00 6.63 9.22
C GLU A 133 -4.67 5.72 10.26
N TRP A 134 -4.09 4.55 10.50
CA TRP A 134 -4.47 3.66 11.60
C TRP A 134 -3.24 3.25 12.39
N LYS A 135 -3.15 3.70 13.65
CA LYS A 135 -2.05 3.38 14.59
C LYS A 135 -0.65 3.59 13.98
N GLY A 136 -0.45 4.68 13.25
CA GLY A 136 0.83 5.01 12.60
C GLY A 136 1.05 4.35 11.23
N LEU A 137 0.14 3.49 10.76
CA LEU A 137 0.16 2.92 9.40
C LEU A 137 -0.69 3.78 8.48
N LEU A 138 -0.09 4.29 7.40
CA LEU A 138 -0.71 5.14 6.40
C LEU A 138 -1.24 4.30 5.25
N PHE A 139 -2.45 4.61 4.79
CA PHE A 139 -3.12 3.93 3.69
C PHE A 139 -3.62 4.94 2.67
N ASN A 140 -3.45 4.65 1.37
CA ASN A 140 -3.89 5.51 0.28
C ASN A 140 -4.75 4.75 -0.73
N THR A 141 -5.47 5.50 -1.57
CA THR A 141 -6.28 4.98 -2.68
C THR A 141 -6.42 6.05 -3.77
N ILE A 142 -7.00 5.70 -4.92
CA ILE A 142 -7.39 6.70 -5.94
C ILE A 142 -8.83 7.16 -5.69
N THR A 143 -9.75 6.22 -5.49
CA THR A 143 -11.19 6.50 -5.49
C THR A 143 -11.97 5.81 -4.38
N ALA A 144 -11.36 4.89 -3.60
CA ALA A 144 -12.11 4.15 -2.59
C ALA A 144 -12.70 5.08 -1.53
N ASP A 145 -13.95 4.83 -1.17
CA ASP A 145 -14.58 5.38 0.01
C ASP A 145 -14.53 4.36 1.17
N ASN A 146 -14.94 4.79 2.37
CA ASN A 146 -15.11 3.93 3.54
C ASN A 146 -13.83 3.18 4.01
N PHE A 147 -12.82 3.92 4.46
CA PHE A 147 -11.66 3.31 5.14
C PHE A 147 -12.08 2.59 6.42
N GLU A 148 -13.07 3.14 7.12
CA GLU A 148 -13.57 2.66 8.40
C GLU A 148 -14.03 1.19 8.32
N GLY A 149 -14.83 0.84 7.31
CA GLY A 149 -15.29 -0.54 7.14
C GLY A 149 -14.16 -1.55 6.90
N PHE A 150 -13.09 -1.14 6.21
CA PHE A 150 -11.90 -1.97 6.01
C PHE A 150 -11.12 -2.12 7.32
N ILE A 151 -10.87 -1.02 8.03
CA ILE A 151 -9.97 -1.02 9.19
C ILE A 151 -10.62 -1.55 10.46
N GLU A 152 -11.94 -1.39 10.66
CA GLU A 152 -12.66 -1.94 11.82
C GLU A 152 -12.46 -3.46 11.93
N ALA A 153 -12.46 -4.16 10.80
CA ALA A 153 -12.20 -5.60 10.76
C ALA A 153 -10.78 -5.93 11.24
N VAL A 154 -9.79 -5.14 10.84
CA VAL A 154 -8.39 -5.32 11.27
C VAL A 154 -8.26 -5.00 12.77
N ASP A 155 -8.79 -3.86 13.20
CA ASP A 155 -8.72 -3.37 14.57
C ASP A 155 -9.38 -4.33 15.58
N ALA A 156 -10.55 -4.88 15.25
CA ALA A 156 -11.23 -5.87 16.10
C ALA A 156 -10.37 -7.13 16.39
N ARG A 157 -9.39 -7.43 15.54
CA ARG A 157 -8.57 -8.66 15.60
C ARG A 157 -7.20 -8.42 16.19
N VAL A 158 -6.55 -7.32 15.80
CA VAL A 158 -5.16 -7.02 16.16
C VAL A 158 -4.98 -5.66 16.84
N GLY A 159 -6.05 -4.88 17.04
CA GLY A 159 -6.00 -3.55 17.66
C GLY A 159 -5.56 -3.55 19.13
N TRP A 160 -5.60 -4.71 19.80
CA TRP A 160 -5.06 -4.89 21.15
C TRP A 160 -3.52 -4.90 21.21
N LEU A 161 -2.85 -5.07 20.07
CA LEU A 161 -1.41 -4.90 19.97
C LEU A 161 -1.04 -3.42 20.09
N ASP A 162 0.16 -3.16 20.62
CA ASP A 162 0.72 -1.84 20.83
C ASP A 162 1.29 -1.22 19.53
N ILE A 163 0.52 -1.32 18.45
CA ILE A 163 0.95 -0.96 17.08
C ILE A 163 1.27 0.54 17.01
N GLU A 164 0.57 1.39 17.77
CA GLU A 164 0.83 2.83 17.83
C GLU A 164 2.24 3.20 18.30
N ASN A 165 2.92 2.30 19.03
CA ASN A 165 4.29 2.48 19.48
C ASN A 165 5.32 1.80 18.56
N PHE A 166 4.87 1.18 17.46
CA PHE A 166 5.78 0.62 16.47
C PHE A 166 6.48 1.72 15.68
N SER A 167 7.65 1.38 15.14
CA SER A 167 8.42 2.26 14.28
C SER A 167 9.08 1.43 13.19
N HIS A 168 9.21 2.02 12.01
CA HIS A 168 9.94 1.40 10.92
C HIS A 168 11.42 1.23 11.28
N ASP A 169 11.91 -0.01 11.24
CA ASP A 169 13.32 -0.36 11.41
C ASP A 169 13.94 -0.69 10.05
N ILE A 170 14.67 0.27 9.49
CA ILE A 170 15.36 0.12 8.21
C ILE A 170 16.34 -1.07 8.19
N THR A 171 16.90 -1.46 9.34
CA THR A 171 17.86 -2.58 9.42
C THR A 171 17.16 -3.94 9.20
N ARG A 172 15.84 -3.99 9.40
CA ARG A 172 14.99 -5.17 9.22
C ARG A 172 14.15 -5.12 7.94
N HIS A 173 14.08 -3.98 7.26
CA HIS A 173 13.41 -3.87 5.97
C HIS A 173 14.09 -4.81 4.95
N ARG A 174 13.29 -5.61 4.23
CA ARG A 174 13.75 -6.46 3.12
C ARG A 174 12.84 -6.25 1.92
N SER A 175 13.42 -6.22 0.74
CA SER A 175 12.69 -6.15 -0.53
C SER A 175 13.18 -7.29 -1.42
N TYR A 176 12.24 -7.97 -2.09
CA TYR A 176 12.50 -9.10 -2.96
C TYR A 176 11.71 -8.91 -4.25
N THR A 177 12.38 -9.11 -5.38
CA THR A 177 11.71 -9.22 -6.68
C THR A 177 11.37 -10.68 -6.92
N ILE A 178 10.08 -10.97 -7.11
CA ILE A 178 9.56 -12.30 -7.37
C ILE A 178 8.97 -12.29 -8.78
N ASP A 179 9.52 -13.13 -9.67
CA ASP A 179 9.03 -13.28 -11.04
C ASP A 179 7.82 -14.21 -11.07
N SER A 180 6.69 -13.70 -10.58
CA SER A 180 5.41 -14.43 -10.48
C SER A 180 4.23 -13.46 -10.55
N ASN A 181 3.05 -14.00 -10.87
CA ASN A 181 1.80 -13.27 -10.70
C ASN A 181 1.56 -13.01 -9.20
N TRP A 182 1.19 -11.77 -8.84
CA TRP A 182 0.98 -11.36 -7.44
C TRP A 182 -0.04 -12.26 -6.71
N ALA A 183 -1.08 -12.72 -7.41
CA ALA A 183 -2.13 -13.55 -6.82
C ALA A 183 -1.60 -14.94 -6.41
N LEU A 184 -0.60 -15.49 -7.09
CA LEU A 184 0.04 -16.74 -6.66
C LEU A 184 0.84 -16.56 -5.37
N TYR A 185 1.44 -15.39 -5.17
CA TYR A 185 2.11 -15.07 -3.90
C TYR A 185 1.10 -14.95 -2.76
N VAL A 186 -0.06 -14.34 -3.04
CA VAL A 186 -1.18 -14.30 -2.09
C VAL A 186 -1.73 -15.70 -1.81
N ASP A 187 -2.01 -16.51 -2.84
CA ASP A 187 -2.49 -17.89 -2.70
C ASP A 187 -1.53 -18.72 -1.81
N ASN A 188 -0.22 -18.56 -2.01
CA ASN A 188 0.80 -19.21 -1.17
C ASN A 188 0.78 -18.73 0.28
N TYR A 189 0.57 -17.44 0.51
CA TYR A 189 0.48 -16.90 1.88
C TYR A 189 -0.78 -17.39 2.60
N LEU A 190 -1.90 -17.57 1.88
CA LEU A 190 -3.23 -17.85 2.44
C LEU A 190 -3.47 -19.31 2.88
N GLU A 191 -2.43 -20.13 2.95
CA GLU A 191 -2.49 -21.51 3.45
C GLU A 191 -1.26 -21.91 4.27
N GLY A 192 -1.43 -22.95 5.09
CA GLY A 192 -0.34 -23.55 5.88
C GLY A 192 0.16 -24.89 5.34
N PHE A 193 -0.45 -25.45 4.29
CA PHE A 193 -0.24 -26.81 3.79
C PHE A 193 1.20 -27.10 3.42
N HIS A 194 1.94 -26.09 2.93
CA HIS A 194 3.34 -26.23 2.55
C HIS A 194 4.32 -26.12 3.73
N ILE A 195 3.89 -25.65 4.91
CA ILE A 195 4.76 -25.41 6.08
C ILE A 195 5.58 -26.65 6.47
N PRO A 196 4.99 -27.86 6.61
CA PRO A 196 5.76 -29.04 7.03
C PRO A 196 6.86 -29.46 6.04
N PHE A 197 6.73 -29.06 4.77
CA PHE A 197 7.61 -29.51 3.68
C PHE A 197 8.66 -28.47 3.28
N VAL A 198 8.32 -27.18 3.39
CA VAL A 198 9.14 -26.07 2.90
C VAL A 198 9.76 -25.27 4.04
N HIS A 199 9.07 -25.15 5.18
CA HIS A 199 9.45 -24.26 6.28
C HIS A 199 9.83 -25.05 7.54
N GLY A 200 10.97 -25.75 7.48
CA GLY A 200 11.43 -26.62 8.57
C GLY A 200 11.55 -25.91 9.93
N ASP A 201 12.00 -24.66 9.95
CA ASP A 201 12.13 -23.87 11.19
C ASP A 201 10.77 -23.45 11.75
N LEU A 202 9.86 -22.98 10.89
CA LEU A 202 8.50 -22.60 11.29
C LEU A 202 7.70 -23.81 11.80
N HIS A 203 7.81 -24.95 11.10
CA HIS A 203 7.11 -26.17 11.46
C HIS A 203 7.48 -26.68 12.86
N GLN A 204 8.72 -26.46 13.31
CA GLN A 204 9.17 -26.87 14.65
C GLN A 204 8.56 -26.03 15.78
N VAL A 205 8.13 -24.79 15.49
CA VAL A 205 7.64 -23.85 16.51
C VAL A 205 6.13 -23.66 16.46
N LEU A 206 5.48 -23.97 15.34
CA LEU A 206 4.05 -23.83 15.13
C LEU A 206 3.28 -25.09 15.58
N ASP A 207 2.19 -24.92 16.31
CA ASP A 207 1.13 -25.92 16.46
C ASP A 207 0.36 -25.98 15.13
N TYR A 208 0.79 -26.91 14.28
CA TYR A 208 0.24 -27.07 12.94
C TYR A 208 -1.22 -27.55 12.97
N ASP A 209 -1.59 -28.40 13.93
CA ASP A 209 -2.94 -28.94 14.05
C ASP A 209 -3.93 -27.86 14.52
N GLY A 210 -3.44 -26.88 15.28
CA GLY A 210 -4.19 -25.70 15.71
C GLY A 210 -4.29 -24.58 14.66
N TYR A 211 -3.59 -24.70 13.52
CA TYR A 211 -3.61 -23.69 12.47
C TYR A 211 -4.99 -23.61 11.81
N ARG A 212 -5.56 -22.40 11.74
CA ARG A 212 -6.86 -22.19 11.11
C ARG A 212 -6.94 -20.90 10.32
N THR A 213 -7.86 -20.90 9.36
CA THR A 213 -8.19 -19.76 8.52
C THR A 213 -9.66 -19.38 8.75
N GLU A 214 -9.91 -18.10 9.03
CA GLU A 214 -11.23 -17.53 9.22
C GLU A 214 -11.50 -16.51 8.10
N LEU A 215 -12.56 -16.74 7.33
CA LEU A 215 -12.97 -15.85 6.24
C LEU A 215 -13.99 -14.83 6.74
N PHE A 216 -13.90 -13.61 6.21
CA PHE A 216 -14.89 -12.57 6.41
C PHE A 216 -15.01 -11.73 5.14
N GLU A 217 -16.03 -10.87 5.09
CA GLU A 217 -16.20 -9.98 3.94
C GLU A 217 -14.98 -9.05 3.80
N GLY A 218 -14.32 -9.10 2.65
CA GLY A 218 -13.15 -8.26 2.38
C GLY A 218 -11.83 -8.74 2.98
N GLY A 219 -11.77 -9.92 3.62
CA GLY A 219 -10.50 -10.39 4.18
C GLY A 219 -10.46 -11.80 4.74
N VAL A 220 -9.28 -12.16 5.22
CA VAL A 220 -8.93 -13.48 5.74
C VAL A 220 -8.00 -13.33 6.93
N LEU A 221 -8.28 -14.10 7.98
CA LEU A 221 -7.46 -14.16 9.18
C LEU A 221 -6.87 -15.57 9.30
N GLN A 222 -5.54 -15.65 9.37
CA GLN A 222 -4.82 -16.89 9.63
C GLN A 222 -4.30 -16.88 11.06
N ILE A 223 -4.62 -17.92 11.82
CA ILE A 223 -4.26 -18.03 13.23
C ILE A 223 -3.34 -19.23 13.37
N GLY A 224 -2.07 -18.94 13.63
CA GLY A 224 -1.07 -19.92 14.04
C GLY A 224 -0.74 -19.77 15.52
N ILE A 225 -0.78 -20.86 16.28
CA ILE A 225 -0.43 -20.87 17.70
C ILE A 225 0.97 -21.45 17.82
N ALA A 226 1.85 -20.84 18.62
CA ALA A 226 3.15 -21.43 18.89
C ALA A 226 3.01 -22.64 19.83
N ASN A 227 3.84 -23.67 19.62
CA ASN A 227 3.96 -24.82 20.51
C ASN A 227 4.30 -24.34 21.93
N GLU A 228 3.83 -25.08 22.95
CA GLU A 228 4.02 -24.73 24.35
C GLU A 228 5.52 -24.48 24.68
N GLY A 229 5.80 -23.35 25.33
CA GLY A 229 7.16 -22.95 25.71
C GLY A 229 8.03 -22.40 24.57
N LYS A 230 7.51 -22.26 23.34
CA LYS A 230 8.17 -21.53 22.26
C LYS A 230 7.83 -20.04 22.34
N ALA A 231 8.76 -19.21 21.88
CA ALA A 231 8.55 -17.77 21.82
C ALA A 231 7.39 -17.45 20.88
N LEU A 232 6.52 -16.54 21.33
CA LEU A 232 5.51 -15.88 20.51
C LEU A 232 6.20 -14.70 19.82
N PHE A 233 6.02 -14.56 18.51
CA PHE A 233 6.46 -13.41 17.74
C PHE A 233 5.22 -12.64 17.26
#